data_AF-A0A6M3XI74-F1
#
_entry.id   AF-A0A6M3XI74-F1
#
_cell.length_a   1.000
_cell.length_b   1.000
_cell.length_c   1.000
_cell.angle_alpha   90.00
_cell.angle_beta   90.00
_cell.angle_gamma   90.00
#
_symmetry.space_group_name_H-M   'P 1'
#
loop_
_entity.id
_entity.type
_entity.pdbx_description
1 polymer ?
#
loop_
_entity_poly.entity_id
_entity_poly.type
_entity_poly.pdbx_seq_one_letter_code
_entity_poly.pdbx_strand_id
1 'polypeptide(L)'
;MSETIIDITNFESLLNPIYRIILYNERRYLILKGGSGAGKSHFACQKILYRIITEPNHRFLIIRKVKDTIRKSVFQLFRDYISKWELSEEFKINLTDMTITFRSNGNEILFAGVDDPDKLKSIEGVTGIWVEEATELYPNDFEELDRRLRGIFHTYMQIILTFNPILKTNWTFKRFFSGLIEEEKEDITILTTTYKDNIFIKNDLAYKKLLESYTGNMRTVFTLGQYGMLENAIYTNWEMIEDDEFPDDEPVLGLDFGYIAPQALIRTVVDMEEKIIYVDQLSYLTKQTIPELAKDMNDMKLNDYKIIADSEAPGKIEELQNWYYKEERINKETGKLEIIYEEKGFPYIEPCNKGKGSVLAGIDYMQQFRIKITKRSVKVKAEIESYQRKKDKEGNIVEEPEKGFDHSLDALRYIMFTVYYMGTLPYIYVGDE
;
A
#
# COMPACT_ATOMS: atom_id res chain seq x y z
N MET A 1 30.45 -27.03 -26.17
CA MET A 1 30.25 -26.09 -25.05
C MET A 1 31.61 -25.49 -24.80
N SER A 2 31.80 -24.20 -25.11
CA SER A 2 33.07 -23.53 -24.89
C SER A 2 33.26 -23.33 -23.39
N GLU A 3 34.34 -23.89 -22.84
CA GLU A 3 34.87 -23.61 -21.51
C GLU A 3 34.85 -22.10 -21.27
N THR A 4 34.17 -21.64 -20.22
CA THR A 4 34.11 -20.21 -19.91
C THR A 4 34.51 -20.02 -18.46
N ILE A 5 35.82 -20.05 -18.23
CA ILE A 5 36.42 -19.39 -17.07
C ILE A 5 36.02 -17.92 -17.15
N ILE A 6 35.36 -17.39 -16.13
CA ILE A 6 34.96 -15.98 -16.14
C ILE A 6 36.17 -15.06 -16.07
N ASP A 7 36.18 -14.05 -16.93
CA ASP A 7 37.10 -12.92 -16.80
C ASP A 7 36.46 -11.84 -15.93
N ILE A 8 36.84 -11.81 -14.65
CA ILE A 8 36.35 -10.81 -13.67
C ILE A 8 36.73 -9.39 -14.10
N THR A 9 37.80 -9.20 -14.89
CA THR A 9 38.21 -7.87 -15.38
C THR A 9 37.25 -7.32 -16.44
N ASN A 10 36.46 -8.18 -17.07
CA ASN A 10 35.43 -7.83 -18.05
C ASN A 10 34.04 -8.31 -17.62
N PHE A 11 33.74 -8.22 -16.32
CA PHE A 11 32.50 -8.75 -15.74
C PHE A 11 31.21 -8.15 -16.35
N GLU A 12 31.26 -6.89 -16.79
CA GLU A 12 30.13 -6.22 -17.45
C GLU A 12 29.61 -6.95 -18.70
N SER A 13 30.49 -7.68 -19.39
CA SER A 13 30.13 -8.47 -20.57
C SER A 13 29.16 -9.62 -20.25
N LEU A 14 29.14 -10.07 -18.98
CA LEU A 14 28.26 -11.13 -18.49
C LEU A 14 26.86 -10.63 -18.13
N LEU A 15 26.62 -9.31 -18.14
CA LEU A 15 25.36 -8.68 -17.73
C LEU A 15 24.50 -8.29 -18.94
N ASN A 16 23.18 -8.17 -18.73
CA ASN A 16 22.36 -7.45 -19.72
C ASN A 16 22.85 -5.99 -19.82
N PRO A 17 22.93 -5.40 -21.01
CA PRO A 17 23.50 -4.06 -21.21
C PRO A 17 22.88 -2.98 -20.30
N ILE A 18 21.57 -3.05 -20.07
CA ILE A 18 20.85 -2.08 -19.21
C ILE A 18 21.32 -2.08 -17.75
N TYR A 19 21.85 -3.20 -17.27
CA TYR A 19 22.27 -3.36 -15.87
C TYR A 19 23.71 -2.91 -15.62
N ARG A 20 24.52 -2.71 -16.67
CA ARG A 20 25.95 -2.33 -16.53
C ARG A 20 26.10 -1.02 -15.78
N ILE A 21 25.25 -0.03 -16.08
CA ILE A 21 25.27 1.30 -15.45
C ILE A 21 25.05 1.27 -13.93
N ILE A 22 24.39 0.22 -13.41
CA ILE A 22 24.12 0.07 -11.99
C ILE A 22 24.97 -1.01 -11.30
N LEU A 23 25.92 -1.64 -12.00
CA LEU A 23 26.85 -2.61 -11.41
C LEU A 23 27.62 -1.98 -10.25
N TYR A 24 28.22 -0.82 -10.48
CA TYR A 24 29.02 -0.07 -9.50
C TYR A 24 28.21 0.94 -8.67
N ASN A 25 26.87 0.88 -8.73
CA ASN A 25 26.06 1.78 -7.92
C ASN A 25 26.17 1.43 -6.43
N GLU A 26 26.51 2.42 -5.62
CA GLU A 26 26.80 2.27 -4.18
C GLU A 26 25.70 2.84 -3.27
N ARG A 27 24.60 3.37 -3.84
CA ARG A 27 23.50 3.94 -3.06
C ARG A 27 22.88 2.89 -2.14
N ARG A 28 22.38 3.33 -0.98
CA ARG A 28 21.83 2.45 0.07
C ARG A 28 20.74 1.52 -0.45
N TYR A 29 19.81 2.04 -1.27
CA TYR A 29 18.70 1.26 -1.82
C TYR A 29 18.83 1.13 -3.34
N LEU A 30 18.99 -0.10 -3.82
CA LEU A 30 18.99 -0.43 -5.23
C LEU A 30 17.69 -1.17 -5.60
N ILE A 31 16.77 -0.45 -6.23
CA ILE A 31 15.44 -0.93 -6.58
C ILE A 31 15.42 -1.39 -8.03
N LEU A 32 15.25 -2.69 -8.21
CA LEU A 32 15.11 -3.36 -9.49
C LEU A 32 13.64 -3.75 -9.65
N LYS A 33 12.83 -2.87 -10.25
CA LYS A 33 11.42 -3.17 -10.54
C LYS A 33 11.22 -3.52 -12.00
N GLY A 34 10.19 -4.27 -12.34
CA GLY A 34 9.92 -4.56 -13.75
C GLY A 34 9.05 -5.75 -14.02
N GLY A 35 8.86 -6.08 -15.29
CA GLY A 35 8.06 -7.22 -15.72
C GLY A 35 8.72 -8.58 -15.49
N SER A 36 7.97 -9.64 -15.75
CA SER A 36 8.46 -11.02 -15.80
C SER A 36 9.54 -11.18 -16.85
N GLY A 37 10.54 -12.00 -16.56
CA GLY A 37 11.66 -12.25 -17.48
C GLY A 37 12.60 -11.05 -17.70
N ALA A 38 12.47 -9.97 -16.94
CA ALA A 38 13.28 -8.78 -17.15
C ALA A 38 14.76 -8.89 -16.69
N GLY A 39 15.17 -10.03 -16.11
CA GLY A 39 16.56 -10.27 -15.70
C GLY A 39 16.95 -9.69 -14.33
N LYS A 40 15.98 -9.25 -13.52
CA LYS A 40 16.19 -8.57 -12.23
C LYS A 40 16.94 -9.43 -11.22
N SER A 41 16.41 -10.62 -10.92
CA SER A 41 17.01 -11.56 -9.96
C SER A 41 18.36 -12.09 -10.44
N HIS A 42 18.51 -12.26 -11.76
CA HIS A 42 19.78 -12.62 -12.38
C HIS A 42 20.84 -11.54 -12.13
N PHE A 43 20.54 -10.27 -12.40
CA PHE A 43 21.48 -9.18 -12.16
C PHE A 43 21.80 -9.02 -10.67
N ALA A 44 20.81 -9.10 -9.77
CA ALA A 44 21.05 -9.04 -8.33
C ALA A 44 22.04 -10.14 -7.88
N CYS A 45 21.83 -11.38 -8.32
CA CYS A 45 22.73 -12.49 -8.05
C CYS A 45 24.14 -12.25 -8.62
N GLN A 46 24.25 -11.80 -9.86
CA GLN A 46 25.54 -11.51 -10.51
C GLN A 46 26.29 -10.38 -9.80
N LYS A 47 25.62 -9.28 -9.45
CA LYS A 47 26.22 -8.18 -8.69
C LYS A 47 26.70 -8.66 -7.32
N ILE A 48 25.93 -9.46 -6.60
CA ILE A 48 26.34 -9.99 -5.29
C ILE A 48 27.56 -10.90 -5.44
N LEU A 49 27.57 -11.81 -6.43
CA LEU A 49 28.74 -12.66 -6.69
C LEU A 49 29.99 -11.85 -7.05
N TYR A 50 29.85 -10.81 -7.87
CA TYR A 50 30.94 -9.89 -8.18
C TYR A 50 31.55 -9.32 -6.89
N ARG A 51 30.71 -8.74 -6.02
CA ARG A 51 31.17 -8.16 -4.75
C ARG A 51 31.79 -9.20 -3.81
N ILE A 52 31.18 -10.39 -3.70
CA ILE A 52 31.71 -11.48 -2.88
C ILE A 52 33.12 -11.90 -3.34
N ILE A 53 33.40 -11.82 -4.64
CA ILE A 53 34.69 -12.20 -5.22
C ILE A 53 35.72 -11.05 -5.12
N THR A 54 35.30 -9.81 -5.39
CA THR A 54 36.23 -8.66 -5.56
C THR A 54 36.43 -7.80 -4.32
N GLU A 55 35.53 -7.84 -3.36
CA GLU A 55 35.56 -7.01 -2.16
C GLU A 55 35.78 -7.88 -0.90
N PRO A 56 36.44 -7.39 0.17
CA PRO A 56 36.65 -8.16 1.39
C PRO A 56 35.53 -7.97 2.43
N ASN A 57 35.44 -8.91 3.38
CA ASN A 57 34.60 -8.84 4.59
C ASN A 57 33.09 -8.70 4.35
N HIS A 58 32.57 -9.37 3.32
CA HIS A 58 31.14 -9.38 3.05
C HIS A 58 30.40 -10.48 3.78
N ARG A 59 29.25 -10.10 4.32
CA ARG A 59 28.17 -10.99 4.70
C ARG A 59 26.88 -10.49 4.06
N PHE A 60 26.43 -11.19 3.03
CA PHE A 60 25.18 -10.90 2.33
C PHE A 60 24.02 -11.73 2.90
N LEU A 61 22.88 -11.08 3.12
CA LEU A 61 21.66 -11.73 3.57
C LEU A 61 20.61 -11.70 2.46
N ILE A 62 20.20 -12.87 1.97
CA ILE A 62 19.23 -13.03 0.90
C ILE A 62 17.90 -13.46 1.50
N ILE A 63 16.87 -12.66 1.25
CA ILE A 63 15.56 -12.74 1.90
C ILE A 63 14.45 -12.98 0.88
N ARG A 64 13.50 -13.85 1.24
CA ARG A 64 12.15 -13.94 0.67
C ARG A 64 11.13 -14.00 1.81
N LYS A 65 9.84 -13.95 1.48
CA LYS A 65 8.77 -14.10 2.48
C LYS A 65 8.85 -15.43 3.23
N VAL A 66 8.92 -16.52 2.47
CA VAL A 66 8.83 -17.90 2.97
C VAL A 66 10.13 -18.65 2.74
N LYS A 67 10.76 -19.17 3.79
CA LYS A 67 12.05 -19.87 3.76
C LYS A 67 12.09 -21.02 2.75
N ASP A 68 11.04 -21.82 2.69
CA ASP A 68 10.98 -23.00 1.81
C ASP A 68 11.03 -22.65 0.33
N THR A 69 10.61 -21.44 -0.05
CA THR A 69 10.67 -20.96 -1.44
C THR A 69 12.10 -20.62 -1.86
N ILE A 70 12.98 -20.29 -0.91
CA ILE A 70 14.34 -19.79 -1.19
C ILE A 70 15.23 -20.87 -1.78
N ARG A 71 15.14 -22.10 -1.24
CA ARG A 71 16.00 -23.22 -1.63
C ARG A 71 15.93 -23.53 -3.13
N LYS A 72 14.72 -23.50 -3.69
CA LYS A 72 14.44 -23.80 -5.10
C LYS A 72 14.46 -22.57 -6.01
N SER A 73 14.59 -21.36 -5.45
CA SER A 73 14.63 -20.10 -6.19
C SER A 73 16.04 -19.51 -6.15
N VAL A 74 16.25 -18.47 -5.36
CA VAL A 74 17.47 -17.67 -5.34
C VAL A 74 18.69 -18.45 -4.86
N PHE A 75 18.55 -19.41 -3.93
CA PHE A 75 19.69 -20.25 -3.55
C PHE A 75 20.19 -21.11 -4.72
N GLN A 76 19.26 -21.72 -5.48
CA GLN A 76 19.60 -22.47 -6.68
C GLN A 76 20.21 -21.55 -7.76
N LEU A 77 19.69 -20.33 -7.91
CA LEU A 77 20.23 -19.35 -8.86
C LEU A 77 21.72 -19.04 -8.61
N PHE A 78 22.12 -18.83 -7.34
CA PHE A 78 23.54 -18.64 -7.00
C PHE A 78 24.38 -19.87 -7.35
N ARG A 79 23.89 -21.08 -7.06
CA ARG A 79 24.58 -22.33 -7.40
C ARG A 79 24.75 -22.49 -8.90
N ASP A 80 23.72 -22.16 -9.67
CA ASP A 80 23.74 -22.24 -11.13
C ASP A 80 24.79 -21.29 -11.71
N TYR A 81 24.89 -20.06 -11.20
CA TYR A 81 25.93 -19.12 -11.64
C TYR A 81 27.34 -19.57 -11.23
N ILE A 82 27.54 -20.01 -9.99
CA ILE A 82 28.84 -20.53 -9.52
C ILE A 82 29.30 -21.69 -10.40
N SER A 83 28.39 -22.63 -10.70
CA SER A 83 28.69 -23.76 -11.58
C SER A 83 28.93 -23.32 -13.03
N LYS A 84 28.09 -22.43 -13.57
CA LYS A 84 28.19 -21.91 -14.95
C LYS A 84 29.49 -21.13 -15.18
N TRP A 85 30.02 -20.51 -14.13
CA TRP A 85 31.27 -19.75 -14.15
C TRP A 85 32.48 -20.59 -13.77
N GLU A 86 32.30 -21.91 -13.59
CA GLU A 86 33.37 -22.86 -13.24
C GLU A 86 34.08 -22.51 -11.92
N LEU A 87 33.37 -21.85 -10.99
CA LEU A 87 33.90 -21.41 -9.69
C LEU A 87 33.59 -22.40 -8.55
N SER A 88 33.09 -23.59 -8.84
CA SER A 88 32.62 -24.54 -7.83
C SER A 88 33.66 -24.87 -6.75
N GLU A 89 34.94 -24.97 -7.12
CA GLU A 89 36.03 -25.24 -6.17
C GLU A 89 36.36 -24.05 -5.27
N GLU A 90 36.10 -22.83 -5.74
CA GLU A 90 36.36 -21.58 -5.00
C GLU A 90 35.30 -21.30 -3.93
N PHE A 91 34.15 -21.98 -4.00
CA PHE A 91 33.06 -21.81 -3.05
C PHE A 91 32.85 -23.05 -2.18
N LYS A 92 32.51 -22.81 -0.91
CA LYS A 92 31.98 -23.82 0.00
C LYS A 92 30.47 -23.61 0.12
N ILE A 93 29.68 -24.60 -0.30
CA ILE A 93 28.22 -24.53 -0.31
C ILE A 93 27.66 -25.49 0.74
N ASN A 94 26.97 -24.97 1.75
CA ASN A 94 26.25 -25.75 2.75
C ASN A 94 24.77 -25.81 2.37
N LEU A 95 24.29 -27.00 2.00
CA LEU A 95 22.90 -27.20 1.60
C LEU A 95 21.94 -27.12 2.79
N THR A 96 22.31 -27.61 3.97
CA THR A 96 21.42 -27.65 5.14
C THR A 96 21.11 -26.23 5.62
N ASP A 97 22.16 -25.47 5.92
CA ASP A 97 22.03 -24.11 6.47
C ASP A 97 21.70 -23.07 5.41
N MET A 98 21.82 -23.45 4.13
CA MET A 98 21.75 -22.59 2.95
C MET A 98 22.72 -21.43 3.11
N THR A 99 24.01 -21.76 3.10
CA THR A 99 25.10 -20.78 3.14
C THR A 99 26.10 -21.05 2.03
N ILE A 100 26.70 -19.98 1.51
CA ILE A 100 27.73 -20.02 0.47
C ILE A 100 28.89 -19.17 0.96
N THR A 101 30.09 -19.75 1.03
CA THR A 101 31.31 -19.05 1.47
C THR A 101 32.33 -19.03 0.34
N PHE A 102 32.87 -17.87 0.00
CA PHE A 102 34.00 -17.77 -0.93
C PHE A 102 35.29 -18.06 -0.17
N ARG A 103 36.04 -19.09 -0.59
CA ARG A 103 37.15 -19.64 0.20
C ARG A 103 38.32 -18.68 0.35
N SER A 104 38.58 -17.88 -0.67
CA SER A 104 39.80 -17.07 -0.76
C SER A 104 39.82 -15.91 0.25
N ASN A 105 38.65 -15.30 0.55
CA ASN A 105 38.55 -14.17 1.46
C ASN A 105 37.56 -14.38 2.63
N GLY A 106 36.87 -15.52 2.68
CA GLY A 106 35.92 -15.85 3.75
C GLY A 106 34.56 -15.16 3.66
N ASN A 107 34.27 -14.43 2.58
CA ASN A 107 32.98 -13.77 2.40
C ASN A 107 31.83 -14.78 2.37
N GLU A 108 30.68 -14.38 2.91
CA GLU A 108 29.52 -15.26 3.07
C GLU A 108 28.26 -14.71 2.42
N ILE A 109 27.43 -15.62 1.92
CA ILE A 109 26.04 -15.38 1.51
C ILE A 109 25.15 -16.31 2.33
N LEU A 110 24.19 -15.72 3.02
CA LEU A 110 23.23 -16.39 3.90
C LEU A 110 21.83 -16.26 3.30
N PHE A 111 21.02 -17.30 3.48
CA PHE A 111 19.67 -17.35 2.96
C PHE A 111 18.68 -17.59 4.11
N ALA A 112 17.67 -16.71 4.23
CA ALA A 112 16.67 -16.77 5.29
C ALA A 112 15.31 -16.22 4.82
N GLY A 113 14.22 -16.79 5.34
CA GLY A 113 12.89 -16.23 5.17
C GLY A 113 12.52 -15.34 6.35
N VAL A 114 11.63 -14.36 6.14
CA VAL A 114 11.12 -13.54 7.26
C VAL A 114 10.16 -14.31 8.17
N ASP A 115 9.68 -15.46 7.72
CA ASP A 115 8.94 -16.45 8.50
C ASP A 115 9.79 -17.22 9.52
N ASP A 116 11.12 -17.01 9.56
CA ASP A 116 12.07 -17.59 10.53
C ASP A 116 12.79 -16.48 11.33
N PRO A 117 12.07 -15.78 12.24
CA PRO A 117 12.58 -14.59 12.93
C PRO A 117 13.76 -14.90 13.86
N ASP A 118 13.85 -16.11 14.42
CA ASP A 118 14.95 -16.49 15.31
C ASP A 118 16.26 -16.61 14.53
N LYS A 119 16.22 -17.16 13.30
CA LYS A 119 17.39 -17.15 12.43
C LYS A 119 17.80 -15.72 12.09
N LEU A 120 16.86 -14.84 11.75
CA LEU A 120 17.16 -13.43 11.45
C LEU A 120 17.80 -12.68 12.62
N LYS A 121 17.35 -12.94 13.86
CA LYS A 121 17.91 -12.33 15.08
C LYS A 121 19.36 -12.70 15.32
N SER A 122 19.75 -13.93 14.99
CA SER A 122 21.10 -14.45 15.24
C SER A 122 22.15 -14.01 14.20
N ILE A 123 21.74 -13.36 13.12
CA ILE A 123 22.67 -12.92 12.06
C ILE A 123 23.20 -11.52 12.38
N GLU A 124 24.52 -11.44 12.61
CA GLU A 124 25.27 -10.21 12.85
C GLU A 124 26.23 -9.88 11.71
N GLY A 125 26.68 -8.62 11.62
CA GLY A 125 27.71 -8.21 10.66
C GLY A 125 27.26 -8.21 9.20
N VAL A 126 25.95 -8.03 8.93
CA VAL A 126 25.41 -7.96 7.57
C VAL A 126 25.89 -6.69 6.88
N THR A 127 26.50 -6.87 5.70
CA THR A 127 27.05 -5.77 4.87
C THR A 127 26.21 -5.48 3.63
N GLY A 128 25.28 -6.38 3.29
CA GLY A 128 24.35 -6.19 2.19
C GLY A 128 23.15 -7.11 2.32
N ILE A 129 22.01 -6.66 1.82
CA ILE A 129 20.75 -7.41 1.86
C ILE A 129 20.18 -7.46 0.45
N TRP A 130 19.66 -8.62 0.05
CA TRP A 130 18.80 -8.71 -1.13
C TRP A 130 17.43 -9.23 -0.70
N VAL A 131 16.40 -8.41 -0.91
CA VAL A 131 15.00 -8.80 -0.72
C VAL A 131 14.41 -9.17 -2.08
N GLU A 132 14.25 -10.45 -2.32
CA GLU A 132 13.57 -10.99 -3.50
C GLU A 132 12.05 -10.99 -3.28
N GLU A 133 11.31 -10.52 -4.29
CA GLU A 133 9.86 -10.33 -4.25
C GLU A 133 9.42 -9.43 -3.10
N ALA A 134 10.09 -8.27 -2.96
CA ALA A 134 9.89 -7.34 -1.85
C ALA A 134 8.43 -6.92 -1.63
N THR A 135 7.59 -6.90 -2.67
CA THR A 135 6.15 -6.62 -2.57
C THR A 135 5.38 -7.59 -1.68
N GLU A 136 5.91 -8.79 -1.42
CA GLU A 136 5.25 -9.83 -0.59
C GLU A 136 5.49 -9.67 0.92
N LEU A 137 6.52 -8.92 1.31
CA LEU A 137 6.84 -8.62 2.70
C LEU A 137 5.88 -7.57 3.27
N TYR A 138 5.78 -7.51 4.59
CA TYR A 138 5.14 -6.38 5.28
C TYR A 138 6.16 -5.25 5.52
N PRO A 139 5.71 -3.98 5.66
CA PRO A 139 6.60 -2.87 5.96
C PRO A 139 7.48 -3.12 7.19
N ASN A 140 6.92 -3.70 8.26
CA ASN A 140 7.65 -3.96 9.49
C ASN A 140 8.77 -5.00 9.31
N ASP A 141 8.58 -5.98 8.43
CA ASP A 141 9.62 -6.97 8.11
C ASP A 141 10.82 -6.26 7.46
N PHE A 142 10.54 -5.36 6.50
CA PHE A 142 11.57 -4.58 5.83
C PHE A 142 12.31 -3.66 6.79
N GLU A 143 11.58 -2.93 7.64
CA GLU A 143 12.19 -2.02 8.63
C GLU A 143 13.10 -2.78 9.62
N GLU A 144 12.78 -4.05 9.96
CA GLU A 144 13.69 -4.88 10.75
C GLU A 144 14.98 -5.22 10.01
N LEU A 145 14.89 -5.59 8.74
CA LEU A 145 16.06 -5.86 7.89
C LEU A 145 16.91 -4.61 7.71
N ASP A 146 16.28 -3.46 7.48
CA ASP A 146 16.97 -2.19 7.27
C ASP A 146 17.80 -1.78 8.49
N ARG A 147 17.25 -1.94 9.70
CA ARG A 147 17.98 -1.72 10.97
C ARG A 147 19.17 -2.67 11.19
N ARG A 148 19.22 -3.80 10.50
CA ARG A 148 20.36 -4.74 10.57
C ARG A 148 21.54 -4.29 9.72
N LEU A 149 21.28 -3.53 8.67
CA LEU A 149 22.30 -2.97 7.81
C LEU A 149 22.88 -1.68 8.42
N ARG A 150 23.73 -1.86 9.43
CA ARG A 150 24.39 -0.80 10.21
C ARG A 150 25.85 -1.15 10.50
N GLY A 151 26.68 -0.13 10.71
CA GLY A 151 28.09 -0.27 11.05
C GLY A 151 28.98 0.55 10.11
N ILE A 152 30.27 0.61 10.44
CA ILE A 152 31.29 1.22 9.58
C ILE A 152 32.09 0.06 9.00
N PHE A 153 32.00 -0.10 7.68
CA PHE A 153 32.73 -1.12 6.92
C PHE A 153 33.60 -0.44 5.87
N HIS A 154 34.62 -1.16 5.39
CA HIS A 154 35.46 -0.69 4.29
C HIS A 154 34.73 -0.69 2.93
N THR A 155 33.57 -1.34 2.85
CA THR A 155 32.73 -1.45 1.66
C THR A 155 31.37 -0.80 1.91
N TYR A 156 30.74 -0.32 0.84
CA TYR A 156 29.43 0.31 0.94
C TYR A 156 28.36 -0.73 1.31
N MET A 157 27.42 -0.29 2.15
CA MET A 157 26.25 -1.09 2.53
C MET A 157 25.11 -0.84 1.55
N GLN A 158 24.44 -1.91 1.09
CA GLN A 158 23.35 -1.80 0.13
C GLN A 158 22.24 -2.83 0.37
N ILE A 159 21.00 -2.38 0.23
CA ILE A 159 19.81 -3.21 0.12
C ILE A 159 19.37 -3.23 -1.33
N ILE A 160 19.34 -4.41 -1.94
CA ILE A 160 18.81 -4.65 -3.27
C ILE A 160 17.37 -5.14 -3.12
N LEU A 161 16.43 -4.49 -3.79
CA LEU A 161 15.02 -4.92 -3.82
C LEU A 161 14.64 -5.29 -5.25
N THR A 162 14.12 -6.50 -5.44
CA THR A 162 13.61 -6.98 -6.73
C THR A 162 12.13 -7.29 -6.62
N PHE A 163 11.31 -6.72 -7.51
CA PHE A 163 9.87 -7.01 -7.51
C PHE A 163 9.18 -6.65 -8.82
N ASN A 164 7.97 -7.18 -8.99
CA ASN A 164 7.03 -6.73 -10.01
C ASN A 164 6.14 -5.65 -9.38
N PRO A 165 5.90 -4.49 -10.03
CA PRO A 165 5.13 -3.40 -9.43
C PRO A 165 3.62 -3.70 -9.44
N ILE A 166 3.10 -4.31 -8.36
CA ILE A 166 1.72 -4.82 -8.31
C ILE A 166 0.70 -3.67 -8.14
N LEU A 167 0.75 -2.93 -7.03
CA LEU A 167 -0.17 -1.84 -6.72
C LEU A 167 0.56 -0.67 -6.05
N LYS A 168 0.05 0.55 -6.24
CA LYS A 168 0.57 1.76 -5.56
C LYS A 168 0.24 1.79 -4.06
N THR A 169 -0.75 1.03 -3.61
CA THR A 169 -1.07 0.89 -2.18
C THR A 169 -0.05 0.04 -1.43
N ASN A 170 0.77 -0.75 -2.14
CA ASN A 170 1.82 -1.58 -1.57
C ASN A 170 2.91 -0.72 -0.90
N TRP A 171 3.52 -1.25 0.16
CA TRP A 171 4.52 -0.55 0.95
C TRP A 171 5.74 -0.13 0.12
N THR A 172 6.14 -0.92 -0.88
CA THR A 172 7.29 -0.59 -1.74
C THR A 172 7.07 0.72 -2.52
N PHE A 173 5.83 0.98 -2.99
CA PHE A 173 5.50 2.24 -3.64
C PHE A 173 5.51 3.39 -2.63
N LYS A 174 4.83 3.20 -1.49
CA LYS A 174 4.75 4.20 -0.43
C LYS A 174 6.13 4.61 0.11
N ARG A 175 7.04 3.64 0.28
CA ARG A 175 8.37 3.86 0.85
C ARG A 175 9.37 4.49 -0.11
N PHE A 176 9.29 4.18 -1.40
CA PHE A 176 10.35 4.53 -2.36
C PHE A 176 9.90 5.37 -3.56
N PHE A 177 8.62 5.69 -3.69
CA PHE A 177 8.08 6.40 -4.86
C PHE A 177 7.11 7.54 -4.50
N SER A 178 6.73 7.70 -3.23
CA SER A 178 5.70 8.64 -2.81
C SER A 178 6.18 9.47 -1.62
N GLY A 179 6.06 10.80 -1.73
CA GLY A 179 6.31 11.71 -0.60
C GLY A 179 7.78 11.82 -0.16
N LEU A 180 8.73 11.47 -1.03
CA LEU A 180 10.16 11.53 -0.72
C LEU A 180 10.69 12.97 -0.73
N ILE A 181 11.44 13.33 0.31
CA ILE A 181 12.27 14.53 0.32
C ILE A 181 13.56 14.32 -0.48
N GLU A 182 14.30 15.38 -0.80
CA GLU A 182 15.44 15.28 -1.71
C GLU A 182 16.57 14.41 -1.13
N GLU A 183 16.84 14.53 0.17
CA GLU A 183 17.84 13.71 0.86
C GLU A 183 17.53 12.21 0.76
N GLU A 184 16.26 11.82 0.86
CA GLU A 184 15.86 10.41 0.71
C GLU A 184 16.07 9.89 -0.72
N LYS A 185 15.96 10.75 -1.73
CA LYS A 185 16.19 10.36 -3.13
C LYS A 185 17.67 10.12 -3.44
N GLU A 186 18.57 10.77 -2.70
CA GLU A 186 20.02 10.58 -2.86
C GLU A 186 20.46 9.16 -2.48
N ASP A 187 19.73 8.50 -1.59
CA ASP A 187 19.99 7.13 -1.14
C ASP A 187 19.39 6.04 -2.06
N ILE A 188 18.59 6.42 -3.06
CA ILE A 188 17.80 5.49 -3.86
C ILE A 188 18.26 5.48 -5.32
N THR A 189 18.52 4.29 -5.87
CA THR A 189 18.62 4.05 -7.32
C THR A 189 17.47 3.19 -7.75
N ILE A 190 16.74 3.61 -8.80
CA ILE A 190 15.63 2.83 -9.35
C ILE A 190 15.92 2.48 -10.80
N LEU A 191 15.86 1.20 -11.13
CA LEU A 191 15.87 0.72 -12.50
C LEU A 191 14.59 -0.05 -12.79
N THR A 192 13.88 0.37 -13.84
CA THR A 192 12.70 -0.34 -14.36
C THR A 192 13.08 -1.10 -15.62
N THR A 193 12.85 -2.41 -15.65
CA THR A 193 13.14 -3.25 -16.82
C THR A 193 11.94 -4.10 -17.25
N THR A 194 11.99 -4.58 -18.49
CA THR A 194 11.02 -5.49 -19.11
C THR A 194 11.74 -6.67 -19.74
N TYR A 195 10.99 -7.66 -20.22
CA TYR A 195 11.54 -8.79 -20.97
C TYR A 195 12.33 -8.37 -22.22
N LYS A 196 12.09 -7.17 -22.76
CA LYS A 196 12.80 -6.63 -23.93
C LYS A 196 14.25 -6.28 -23.63
N ASP A 197 14.55 -5.96 -22.37
CA ASP A 197 15.90 -5.59 -21.92
C ASP A 197 16.78 -6.82 -21.65
N ASN A 198 16.16 -8.00 -21.58
CA ASN A 198 16.86 -9.25 -21.29
C ASN A 198 17.34 -9.94 -22.57
N ILE A 199 18.63 -9.80 -22.87
CA ILE A 199 19.27 -10.39 -24.04
C ILE A 199 19.32 -11.93 -23.96
N PHE A 200 19.31 -12.51 -22.76
CA PHE A 200 19.42 -13.95 -22.55
C PHE A 200 18.16 -14.72 -22.95
N ILE A 201 17.00 -14.06 -22.98
CA ILE A 201 15.73 -14.63 -23.46
C ILE A 201 15.37 -14.12 -24.87
N LYS A 202 16.30 -13.43 -25.56
CA LYS A 202 16.01 -12.82 -26.86
C LYS A 202 15.53 -13.86 -27.89
N ASN A 203 16.05 -15.08 -27.81
CA ASN A 203 15.73 -16.18 -28.73
C ASN A 203 14.58 -17.09 -28.23
N ASP A 204 14.05 -16.86 -27.03
CA ASP A 204 12.88 -17.58 -26.52
C ASP A 204 11.59 -16.95 -27.03
N LEU A 205 11.24 -17.26 -28.28
CA LEU A 205 10.06 -16.71 -28.93
C LEU A 205 8.75 -17.16 -28.27
N ALA A 206 8.72 -18.34 -27.66
CA ALA A 206 7.53 -18.86 -26.99
C ALA A 206 7.23 -18.05 -25.72
N TYR A 207 8.25 -17.80 -24.90
CA TYR A 207 8.11 -17.00 -23.69
C TYR A 207 7.75 -15.55 -23.99
N LYS A 208 8.33 -14.95 -25.04
CA LYS A 208 7.93 -13.62 -25.51
C LYS A 208 6.47 -13.55 -25.93
N LYS A 209 6.00 -14.52 -26.73
CA LYS A 209 4.58 -14.62 -27.12
C LYS A 209 3.66 -14.77 -25.92
N LEU A 210 4.05 -15.53 -24.90
CA LEU A 210 3.31 -15.64 -23.64
C LEU A 210 3.16 -14.26 -22.97
N LEU A 211 4.25 -13.53 -22.77
CA LEU A 211 4.19 -12.20 -22.15
C LEU A 211 3.40 -11.19 -23.00
N GLU A 212 3.51 -11.27 -24.32
CA GLU A 212 2.75 -10.42 -25.25
C GLU A 212 1.26 -10.79 -25.31
N SER A 213 0.88 -12.02 -24.93
CA SER A 213 -0.51 -12.46 -24.85
C SER A 213 -1.26 -11.94 -23.62
N TYR A 214 -0.55 -11.49 -22.58
CA TYR A 214 -1.17 -10.91 -21.40
C TYR A 214 -1.96 -9.65 -21.77
N THR A 215 -3.13 -9.48 -21.15
CA THR A 215 -4.01 -8.31 -21.30
C THR A 215 -4.28 -7.67 -19.94
N GLY A 216 -4.89 -6.48 -19.96
CA GLY A 216 -5.29 -5.76 -18.74
C GLY A 216 -4.15 -5.57 -17.74
N ASN A 217 -4.44 -5.80 -16.47
CA ASN A 217 -3.51 -5.61 -15.37
C ASN A 217 -2.30 -6.55 -15.43
N MET A 218 -2.49 -7.81 -15.85
CA MET A 218 -1.38 -8.75 -16.07
C MET A 218 -0.36 -8.20 -17.07
N ARG A 219 -0.82 -7.57 -18.17
CA ARG A 219 0.08 -6.92 -19.14
C ARG A 219 0.83 -5.74 -18.52
N THR A 220 0.12 -4.89 -17.79
CA THR A 220 0.70 -3.71 -17.14
C THR A 220 1.83 -4.10 -16.19
N VAL A 221 1.59 -5.08 -15.31
CA VAL A 221 2.55 -5.52 -14.31
C VAL A 221 3.65 -6.40 -14.91
N PHE A 222 3.27 -7.52 -15.52
CA PHE A 222 4.22 -8.57 -15.89
C PHE A 222 4.86 -8.37 -17.26
N THR A 223 4.25 -7.61 -18.17
CA THR A 223 4.82 -7.34 -19.49
C THR A 223 5.52 -5.99 -19.54
N LEU A 224 4.84 -4.94 -19.07
CA LEU A 224 5.33 -3.55 -19.14
C LEU A 224 6.13 -3.10 -17.92
N GLY A 225 6.09 -3.84 -16.80
CA GLY A 225 6.82 -3.46 -15.59
C GLY A 225 6.30 -2.17 -14.95
N GLN A 226 5.02 -1.88 -15.14
CA GLN A 226 4.32 -0.71 -14.62
C GLN A 226 3.41 -1.09 -13.46
N TYR A 227 3.13 -0.13 -12.58
CA TYR A 227 2.20 -0.37 -11.47
C TYR A 227 0.83 -0.76 -12.00
N GLY A 228 0.33 -1.89 -11.53
CA GLY A 228 -1.00 -2.38 -11.84
C GLY A 228 -2.12 -1.53 -11.22
N MET A 229 -3.33 -1.88 -11.61
CA MET A 229 -4.60 -1.38 -11.06
C MET A 229 -5.27 -2.52 -10.29
N LEU A 230 -6.15 -2.18 -9.35
CA LEU A 230 -6.99 -3.19 -8.69
C LEU A 230 -7.96 -3.80 -9.71
N GLU A 231 -7.78 -5.08 -10.00
CA GLU A 231 -8.61 -5.82 -10.96
C GLU A 231 -10.09 -5.88 -10.55
N ASN A 232 -10.37 -5.74 -9.25
CA ASN A 232 -11.69 -5.84 -8.66
C ASN A 232 -12.15 -4.54 -7.99
N ALA A 233 -11.59 -3.40 -8.38
CA ALA A 233 -11.98 -2.11 -7.81
C ALA A 233 -13.51 -1.93 -7.94
N ILE A 234 -14.16 -1.58 -6.84
CA ILE A 234 -15.61 -1.35 -6.84
C ILE A 234 -15.91 -0.02 -7.52
N TYR A 235 -15.19 1.05 -7.16
CA TYR A 235 -15.37 2.37 -7.76
C TYR A 235 -14.24 2.66 -8.75
N THR A 236 -14.57 2.77 -10.02
CA THR A 236 -13.61 3.04 -11.11
C THR A 236 -13.83 4.39 -11.79
N ASN A 237 -15.01 4.99 -11.63
CA ASN A 237 -15.37 6.28 -12.21
C ASN A 237 -15.20 7.42 -11.19
N TRP A 238 -13.95 7.73 -10.86
CA TRP A 238 -13.63 8.80 -9.92
C TRP A 238 -12.40 9.59 -10.34
N GLU A 239 -12.29 10.82 -9.85
CA GLU A 239 -11.14 11.69 -10.07
C GLU A 239 -10.87 12.59 -8.87
N MET A 240 -9.65 13.14 -8.82
CA MET A 240 -9.30 14.19 -7.88
C MET A 240 -9.56 15.56 -8.53
N ILE A 241 -10.15 16.48 -7.78
CA ILE A 241 -10.41 17.87 -8.18
C ILE A 241 -9.62 18.83 -7.29
N GLU A 242 -9.36 20.04 -7.78
CA GLU A 242 -8.81 21.10 -6.94
C GLU A 242 -9.77 21.43 -5.79
N ASP A 243 -9.20 21.94 -4.71
CA ASP A 243 -9.90 22.18 -3.45
C ASP A 243 -11.00 23.26 -3.55
N ASP A 244 -10.88 24.16 -4.53
CA ASP A 244 -11.80 25.25 -4.87
C ASP A 244 -12.83 24.86 -5.93
N GLU A 245 -12.74 23.66 -6.50
CA GLU A 245 -13.76 23.09 -7.40
C GLU A 245 -14.89 22.37 -6.63
N PHE A 246 -14.81 22.29 -5.29
CA PHE A 246 -15.90 21.76 -4.47
C PHE A 246 -17.09 22.73 -4.51
N PRO A 247 -18.33 22.28 -4.79
CA PRO A 247 -19.48 23.17 -4.95
C PRO A 247 -19.81 23.97 -3.68
N ASP A 248 -20.34 25.18 -3.87
CA ASP A 248 -20.82 26.05 -2.79
C ASP A 248 -22.23 25.67 -2.29
N ASP A 249 -22.89 24.69 -2.92
CA ASP A 249 -24.19 24.15 -2.49
C ASP A 249 -24.13 23.58 -1.07
N GLU A 250 -25.28 23.58 -0.39
CA GLU A 250 -25.39 23.08 0.98
C GLU A 250 -25.07 21.58 1.04
N PRO A 251 -23.99 21.16 1.74
CA PRO A 251 -23.59 19.77 1.79
C PRO A 251 -24.39 18.96 2.80
N VAL A 252 -24.48 17.65 2.56
CA VAL A 252 -24.86 16.66 3.56
C VAL A 252 -23.60 16.04 4.16
N LEU A 253 -23.58 15.90 5.49
CA LEU A 253 -22.45 15.32 6.21
C LEU A 253 -22.67 13.83 6.45
N GLY A 254 -21.58 13.06 6.39
CA GLY A 254 -21.57 11.63 6.65
C GLY A 254 -20.60 11.31 7.77
N LEU A 255 -21.03 10.51 8.74
CA LEU A 255 -20.25 10.17 9.93
C LEU A 255 -20.21 8.64 10.16
N ASP A 256 -19.03 8.05 10.02
CA ASP A 256 -18.76 6.66 10.43
C ASP A 256 -18.03 6.65 11.77
N PHE A 257 -18.62 5.99 12.77
CA PHE A 257 -18.11 6.01 14.13
C PHE A 257 -16.97 5.00 14.32
N GLY A 258 -15.82 5.48 14.81
CA GLY A 258 -14.65 4.66 15.11
C GLY A 258 -14.01 5.01 16.44
N TYR A 259 -13.20 4.09 16.99
CA TYR A 259 -12.31 4.41 18.12
C TYR A 259 -10.96 3.71 17.94
N ILE A 260 -10.95 2.38 17.78
CA ILE A 260 -9.75 1.65 17.32
C ILE A 260 -9.61 1.83 15.81
N ALA A 261 -10.69 1.56 15.08
CA ALA A 261 -10.86 2.00 13.70
C ALA A 261 -11.02 3.52 13.64
N PRO A 262 -10.64 4.18 12.54
CA PRO A 262 -10.85 5.61 12.35
C PRO A 262 -12.32 6.01 12.42
N GLN A 263 -12.57 7.13 13.07
CA GLN A 263 -13.80 7.90 12.97
C GLN A 263 -13.68 8.84 11.77
N ALA A 264 -14.58 8.69 10.80
CA ALA A 264 -14.51 9.41 9.53
C ALA A 264 -15.70 10.37 9.41
N LEU A 265 -15.41 11.65 9.18
CA LEU A 265 -16.38 12.70 8.90
C LEU A 265 -16.09 13.31 7.55
N ILE A 266 -17.09 13.28 6.66
CA ILE A 266 -17.02 13.86 5.31
C ILE A 266 -18.19 14.80 5.08
N ARG A 267 -18.04 15.70 4.10
CA ARG A 267 -19.14 16.46 3.51
C ARG A 267 -19.28 16.14 2.04
N THR A 268 -20.52 16.11 1.56
CA THR A 268 -20.86 15.70 0.21
C THR A 268 -21.89 16.64 -0.41
N VAL A 269 -21.67 17.03 -1.67
CA VAL A 269 -22.68 17.64 -2.54
C VAL A 269 -22.96 16.66 -3.68
N VAL A 270 -24.22 16.45 -4.02
CA VAL A 270 -24.61 15.52 -5.09
C VAL A 270 -25.37 16.26 -6.17
N ASP A 271 -24.82 16.25 -7.37
CA ASP A 271 -25.50 16.65 -8.59
C ASP A 271 -26.25 15.44 -9.15
N MET A 272 -27.58 15.47 -9.01
CA MET A 272 -28.45 14.38 -9.44
C MET A 272 -28.72 14.37 -10.94
N GLU A 273 -28.56 15.51 -11.61
CA GLU A 273 -28.81 15.68 -13.04
C GLU A 273 -27.61 15.16 -13.85
N GLU A 274 -26.41 15.61 -13.48
CA GLU A 274 -25.15 15.15 -14.10
C GLU A 274 -24.60 13.85 -13.49
N LYS A 275 -25.25 13.33 -12.44
CA LYS A 275 -24.82 12.14 -11.69
C LYS A 275 -23.38 12.27 -11.18
N ILE A 276 -23.10 13.35 -10.45
CA ILE A 276 -21.79 13.61 -9.85
C ILE A 276 -21.91 13.67 -8.32
N ILE A 277 -20.99 12.99 -7.63
CA ILE A 277 -20.83 13.07 -6.18
C ILE A 277 -19.53 13.84 -5.91
N TYR A 278 -19.63 14.99 -5.26
CA TYR A 278 -18.49 15.77 -4.77
C TYR A 278 -18.22 15.42 -3.31
N VAL A 279 -17.00 15.00 -2.98
CA VAL A 279 -16.64 14.51 -1.65
C VAL A 279 -15.46 15.29 -1.09
N ASP A 280 -15.60 15.74 0.15
CA ASP A 280 -14.55 16.43 0.89
C ASP A 280 -14.42 15.88 2.32
N GLN A 281 -13.19 15.56 2.71
CA GLN A 281 -12.85 14.98 4.00
C GLN A 281 -12.69 16.09 5.05
N LEU A 282 -13.50 16.03 6.12
CA LEU A 282 -13.42 16.98 7.23
C LEU A 282 -12.55 16.45 8.37
N SER A 283 -12.71 15.18 8.74
CA SER A 283 -11.93 14.54 9.81
C SER A 283 -11.74 13.05 9.56
N TYR A 284 -10.61 12.52 10.04
CA TYR A 284 -10.27 11.10 9.97
C TYR A 284 -9.30 10.72 11.10
N LEU A 285 -9.83 10.39 12.28
CA LEU A 285 -9.04 10.26 13.52
C LEU A 285 -9.29 8.94 14.23
N THR A 286 -8.28 8.41 14.93
CA THR A 286 -8.43 7.26 15.83
C THR A 286 -8.39 7.73 17.28
N LYS A 287 -9.01 6.96 18.18
CA LYS A 287 -9.08 7.23 19.63
C LYS A 287 -9.75 8.56 20.00
N GLN A 288 -10.55 9.12 19.10
CA GLN A 288 -11.34 10.31 19.37
C GLN A 288 -12.59 9.93 20.15
N THR A 289 -12.86 10.63 21.25
CA THR A 289 -14.08 10.48 22.05
C THR A 289 -15.23 11.31 21.45
N ILE A 290 -16.48 11.02 21.84
CA ILE A 290 -17.65 11.81 21.40
C ILE A 290 -17.57 13.28 21.84
N PRO A 291 -17.15 13.61 23.07
CA PRO A 291 -16.88 14.99 23.45
C PRO A 291 -15.88 15.73 22.56
N GLU A 292 -14.78 15.07 22.19
CA GLU A 292 -13.76 15.66 21.32
C GLU A 292 -14.29 15.84 19.89
N LEU A 293 -15.02 14.85 19.37
CA LEU A 293 -15.69 14.94 18.07
C LEU A 293 -16.69 16.10 18.04
N ALA A 294 -17.54 16.19 19.06
CA ALA A 294 -18.53 17.26 19.16
C ALA A 294 -17.86 18.62 19.09
N LYS A 295 -16.77 18.80 19.86
CA LYS A 295 -15.97 20.02 19.88
C LYS A 295 -15.42 20.35 18.49
N ASP A 296 -14.76 19.40 17.84
CA ASP A 296 -14.18 19.60 16.51
C ASP A 296 -15.25 19.97 15.47
N MET A 297 -16.40 19.30 15.50
CA MET A 297 -17.53 19.59 14.60
C MET A 297 -18.10 20.99 14.83
N ASN A 298 -18.13 21.47 16.07
CA ASN A 298 -18.59 22.80 16.41
C ASN A 298 -17.57 23.88 16.01
N ASP A 299 -16.28 23.63 16.21
CA ASP A 299 -15.21 24.52 15.75
C ASP A 299 -15.22 24.67 14.22
N MET A 300 -15.67 23.61 13.50
CA MET A 300 -15.95 23.62 12.07
C MET A 300 -17.32 24.23 11.69
N LYS A 301 -18.14 24.62 12.68
CA LYS A 301 -19.49 25.17 12.53
C LYS A 301 -20.46 24.26 11.77
N LEU A 302 -20.49 22.99 12.17
CA LEU A 302 -21.28 21.97 11.47
C LEU A 302 -22.69 21.74 12.04
N ASN A 303 -23.07 22.50 13.07
CA ASN A 303 -24.28 22.29 13.89
C ASN A 303 -25.58 22.36 13.08
N ASP A 304 -25.61 23.20 12.04
CA ASP A 304 -26.79 23.44 11.22
C ASP A 304 -26.93 22.49 10.02
N TYR A 305 -25.93 21.65 9.75
CA TYR A 305 -25.97 20.74 8.61
C TYR A 305 -26.62 19.41 8.97
N LYS A 306 -27.31 18.82 7.99
CA LYS A 306 -27.79 17.45 8.07
C LYS A 306 -26.62 16.47 8.14
N ILE A 307 -26.60 15.62 9.18
CA ILE A 307 -25.56 14.60 9.37
C ILE A 307 -26.22 13.22 9.34
N ILE A 308 -25.74 12.34 8.46
CA ILE A 308 -26.13 10.93 8.45
C ILE A 308 -25.03 10.10 9.10
N ALA A 309 -25.36 9.43 10.20
CA ALA A 309 -24.39 8.68 11.00
C ALA A 309 -24.67 7.18 11.03
N ASP A 310 -23.66 6.35 11.32
CA ASP A 310 -23.82 4.91 11.45
C ASP A 310 -24.88 4.54 12.51
N SER A 311 -25.90 3.81 12.09
CA SER A 311 -27.06 3.43 12.90
C SER A 311 -26.77 2.37 13.96
N GLU A 312 -25.61 1.70 13.90
CA GLU A 312 -25.20 0.71 14.90
C GLU A 312 -24.73 1.34 16.22
N ALA A 313 -24.61 2.66 16.29
CA ALA A 313 -24.24 3.38 17.51
C ALA A 313 -25.29 4.43 17.96
N PRO A 314 -26.53 4.01 18.27
CA PRO A 314 -27.62 4.94 18.59
C PRO A 314 -27.32 5.82 19.82
N GLY A 315 -26.61 5.29 20.83
CA GLY A 315 -26.23 6.08 22.01
C GLY A 315 -25.27 7.23 21.69
N LYS A 316 -24.38 7.08 20.69
CA LYS A 316 -23.47 8.15 20.25
C LYS A 316 -24.23 9.24 19.50
N ILE A 317 -25.22 8.85 18.70
CA ILE A 317 -26.11 9.77 17.99
C ILE A 317 -26.92 10.58 19.00
N GLU A 318 -27.54 9.91 19.98
CA GLU A 318 -28.30 10.57 21.05
C GLU A 318 -27.42 11.52 21.88
N GLU A 319 -26.18 11.12 22.17
CA GLU A 319 -25.20 11.98 22.88
C GLU A 319 -24.88 13.25 22.07
N LEU A 320 -24.69 13.14 20.75
CA LEU A 320 -24.43 14.31 19.87
C LEU A 320 -25.67 15.19 19.67
N GLN A 321 -26.87 14.59 19.58
CA GLN A 321 -28.15 15.32 19.50
C GLN A 321 -28.43 16.15 20.75
N ASN A 322 -28.09 15.58 21.91
CA ASN A 322 -28.26 16.19 23.22
C ASN A 322 -26.97 16.86 23.72
N TRP A 323 -25.97 17.04 22.87
CA TRP A 323 -24.77 17.80 23.22
C TRP A 323 -25.16 19.25 23.45
N TYR A 324 -24.55 19.92 24.43
CA TYR A 324 -24.76 21.34 24.67
C TYR A 324 -23.43 22.04 24.91
N TYR A 325 -23.25 23.17 24.25
CA TYR A 325 -22.19 24.11 24.59
C TYR A 325 -22.70 25.04 25.67
N LYS A 326 -22.14 24.89 26.87
CA LYS A 326 -22.49 25.69 28.03
C LYS A 326 -21.35 26.65 28.35
N GLU A 327 -21.64 27.94 28.31
CA GLU A 327 -20.79 28.93 28.96
C GLU A 327 -21.39 29.24 30.34
N GLU A 328 -20.61 29.00 31.38
CA GLU A 328 -21.03 29.16 32.77
C GLU A 328 -20.20 30.24 33.45
N ARG A 329 -20.85 31.04 34.29
CA ARG A 329 -20.18 32.03 35.13
C ARG A 329 -20.73 31.98 36.53
N ILE A 330 -19.83 32.16 37.50
CA ILE A 330 -20.24 32.39 38.88
C ILE A 330 -20.74 33.82 39.00
N ASN A 331 -22.01 33.98 39.36
CA ASN A 331 -22.57 35.27 39.73
C ASN A 331 -21.86 35.78 41.00
N LYS A 332 -21.20 36.93 40.88
CA LYS A 332 -20.37 37.50 41.97
C LYS A 332 -21.19 37.99 43.17
N GLU A 333 -22.48 38.25 42.98
CA GLU A 333 -23.39 38.75 44.03
C GLU A 333 -24.11 37.61 44.75
N THR A 334 -24.54 36.58 44.02
CA THR A 334 -25.32 35.46 44.59
C THR A 334 -24.48 34.22 44.90
N GLY A 335 -23.25 34.15 44.37
CA GLY A 335 -22.36 32.99 44.51
C GLY A 335 -22.84 31.74 43.75
N LYS A 336 -23.91 31.86 42.94
CA LYS A 336 -24.50 30.75 42.18
C LYS A 336 -23.91 30.67 40.78
N LEU A 337 -23.88 29.45 40.24
CA LEU A 337 -23.57 29.17 38.85
C LEU A 337 -24.72 29.70 37.97
N GLU A 338 -24.40 30.52 36.98
CA GLU A 338 -25.32 31.00 35.95
C GLU A 338 -24.87 30.51 34.58
N ILE A 339 -25.79 29.91 33.84
CA ILE A 339 -25.60 29.55 32.43
C ILE A 339 -25.79 30.84 31.62
N ILE A 340 -24.72 31.31 30.98
CA ILE A 340 -24.71 32.52 30.14
C ILE A 340 -25.20 32.19 28.74
N TYR A 341 -24.85 30.99 28.26
CA TYR A 341 -25.13 30.54 26.91
C TYR A 341 -25.32 29.02 26.93
N GLU A 342 -26.36 28.56 26.25
CA GLU A 342 -26.61 27.14 25.98
C GLU A 342 -27.05 27.01 24.53
N GLU A 343 -26.20 26.42 23.69
CA GLU A 343 -26.53 26.08 22.32
C GLU A 343 -26.59 24.56 22.17
N LYS A 344 -27.69 24.08 21.59
CA LYS A 344 -27.90 22.67 21.30
C LYS A 344 -26.92 22.27 20.19
N GLY A 345 -26.26 21.13 20.37
CA GLY A 345 -25.14 20.67 19.54
C GLY A 345 -25.57 20.34 18.12
N PHE A 346 -25.86 19.07 17.84
CA PHE A 346 -26.11 18.60 16.46
C PHE A 346 -27.55 18.09 16.33
N PRO A 347 -28.58 18.97 16.30
CA PRO A 347 -29.98 18.56 16.27
C PRO A 347 -30.39 17.84 14.98
N TYR A 348 -29.62 18.01 13.88
CA TYR A 348 -29.90 17.43 12.56
C TYR A 348 -29.07 16.17 12.25
N ILE A 349 -28.46 15.55 13.26
CA ILE A 349 -27.87 14.22 13.11
C ILE A 349 -28.96 13.13 13.16
N GLU A 350 -28.96 12.26 12.16
CA GLU A 350 -29.91 11.17 11.98
C GLU A 350 -29.15 9.85 11.75
N PRO A 351 -29.68 8.71 12.23
CA PRO A 351 -29.12 7.40 11.89
C PRO A 351 -29.33 7.11 10.40
N CYS A 352 -28.35 6.47 9.77
CA CYS A 352 -28.49 5.98 8.41
C CYS A 352 -29.52 4.85 8.31
N ASN A 353 -30.13 4.69 7.14
CA ASN A 353 -30.97 3.53 6.88
C ASN A 353 -30.09 2.30 6.58
N LYS A 354 -30.02 1.36 7.52
CA LYS A 354 -29.23 0.12 7.40
C LYS A 354 -30.16 -1.10 7.47
N GLY A 355 -30.29 -1.81 6.35
CA GLY A 355 -31.08 -3.04 6.22
C GLY A 355 -30.28 -4.18 5.58
N LYS A 356 -30.78 -5.42 5.62
CA LYS A 356 -30.14 -6.55 4.94
C LYS A 356 -30.06 -6.26 3.44
N GLY A 357 -28.86 -6.19 2.88
CA GLY A 357 -28.61 -5.84 1.47
C GLY A 357 -28.37 -4.35 1.19
N SER A 358 -28.52 -3.46 2.18
CA SER A 358 -28.31 -2.00 2.01
C SER A 358 -26.88 -1.62 1.60
N VAL A 359 -25.88 -2.41 2.01
CA VAL A 359 -24.47 -2.18 1.62
C VAL A 359 -24.29 -2.35 0.11
N LEU A 360 -24.71 -3.49 -0.43
CA LEU A 360 -24.61 -3.76 -1.87
C LEU A 360 -25.47 -2.79 -2.68
N ALA A 361 -26.72 -2.55 -2.26
CA ALA A 361 -27.58 -1.59 -2.92
C ALA A 361 -27.01 -0.16 -2.91
N GLY A 362 -26.38 0.26 -1.80
CA GLY A 362 -25.70 1.56 -1.72
C GLY A 362 -24.48 1.64 -2.64
N ILE A 363 -23.68 0.57 -2.72
CA ILE A 363 -22.54 0.46 -3.65
C ILE A 363 -23.02 0.55 -5.09
N ASP A 364 -24.02 -0.26 -5.48
CA ASP A 364 -24.58 -0.28 -6.83
C ASP A 364 -25.19 1.06 -7.21
N TYR A 365 -25.81 1.76 -6.25
CA TYR A 365 -26.34 3.10 -6.48
C TYR A 365 -25.23 4.11 -6.71
N MET A 366 -24.18 4.11 -5.88
CA MET A 366 -23.03 5.01 -6.03
C MET A 366 -22.25 4.76 -7.33
N GLN A 367 -22.17 3.52 -7.81
CA GLN A 367 -21.51 3.18 -9.09
C GLN A 367 -22.14 3.85 -10.32
N GLN A 368 -23.37 4.36 -10.20
CA GLN A 368 -24.04 5.11 -11.28
C GLN A 368 -23.54 6.55 -11.39
N PHE A 369 -22.73 7.02 -10.45
CA PHE A 369 -22.23 8.40 -10.38
C PHE A 369 -20.74 8.47 -10.71
N ARG A 370 -20.29 9.65 -11.15
CA ARG A 370 -18.88 10.01 -11.14
C ARG A 370 -18.53 10.61 -9.78
N ILE A 371 -17.47 10.13 -9.14
CA ILE A 371 -17.05 10.63 -7.82
C ILE A 371 -15.88 11.60 -7.99
N LYS A 372 -16.06 12.84 -7.55
CA LYS A 372 -15.02 13.88 -7.55
C LYS A 372 -14.57 14.14 -6.12
N ILE A 373 -13.28 14.00 -5.86
CA ILE A 373 -12.70 14.05 -4.51
C ILE A 373 -11.73 15.22 -4.44
N THR A 374 -11.88 16.11 -3.46
CA THR A 374 -10.94 17.23 -3.26
C THR A 374 -9.52 16.72 -3.00
N LYS A 375 -8.49 17.42 -3.50
CA LYS A 375 -7.09 17.01 -3.34
C LYS A 375 -6.63 16.86 -1.89
N ARG A 376 -7.17 17.66 -0.97
CA ARG A 376 -6.90 17.51 0.47
C ARG A 376 -7.44 16.21 1.10
N SER A 377 -8.39 15.53 0.45
CA SER A 377 -9.05 14.31 0.95
C SER A 377 -8.22 13.05 0.77
N VAL A 378 -7.03 13.03 1.37
CA VAL A 378 -6.04 11.96 1.18
C VAL A 378 -6.49 10.60 1.72
N LYS A 379 -7.36 10.55 2.74
CA LYS A 379 -7.86 9.27 3.28
C LYS A 379 -8.99 8.72 2.42
N VAL A 380 -9.93 9.56 2.00
CA VAL A 380 -10.97 9.18 1.01
C VAL A 380 -10.31 8.63 -0.26
N LYS A 381 -9.28 9.32 -0.77
CA LYS A 381 -8.50 8.84 -1.92
C LYS A 381 -7.86 7.47 -1.65
N ALA A 382 -7.20 7.31 -0.50
CA ALA A 382 -6.55 6.04 -0.18
C ALA A 382 -7.55 4.88 -0.05
N GLU A 383 -8.73 5.13 0.52
CA GLU A 383 -9.80 4.15 0.64
C GLU A 383 -10.35 3.78 -0.73
N ILE A 384 -10.78 4.75 -1.55
CA ILE A 384 -11.35 4.49 -2.88
C ILE A 384 -10.34 3.81 -3.82
N GLU A 385 -9.05 4.14 -3.71
CA GLU A 385 -7.96 3.48 -4.43
C GLU A 385 -7.71 2.04 -3.98
N SER A 386 -8.29 1.59 -2.86
CA SER A 386 -8.10 0.25 -2.31
C SER A 386 -9.38 -0.58 -2.24
N TYR A 387 -10.54 0.06 -2.41
CA TYR A 387 -11.84 -0.57 -2.23
C TYR A 387 -12.17 -1.54 -3.36
N GLN A 388 -12.27 -2.83 -3.03
CA GLN A 388 -12.41 -3.90 -3.99
C GLN A 388 -13.39 -4.98 -3.52
N ARG A 389 -13.88 -5.75 -4.49
CA ARG A 389 -14.65 -6.97 -4.21
C ARG A 389 -13.74 -8.07 -3.63
N LYS A 390 -14.28 -8.79 -2.65
CA LYS A 390 -13.63 -9.92 -1.97
C LYS A 390 -13.41 -11.08 -2.94
N LYS A 391 -12.40 -11.90 -2.64
CA LYS A 391 -12.19 -13.20 -3.29
C LYS A 391 -12.55 -14.33 -2.33
N ASP A 392 -13.24 -15.35 -2.82
CA ASP A 392 -13.49 -16.57 -2.05
C ASP A 392 -12.22 -17.43 -1.90
N LYS A 393 -12.32 -18.56 -1.20
CA LYS A 393 -11.19 -19.47 -0.99
C LYS A 393 -10.66 -20.12 -2.27
N GLU A 394 -11.47 -20.12 -3.33
CA GLU A 394 -11.14 -20.68 -4.64
C GLU A 394 -10.56 -19.59 -5.58
N GLY A 395 -10.56 -18.34 -5.14
CA GLY A 395 -10.06 -17.19 -5.88
C GLY A 395 -11.10 -16.49 -6.77
N ASN A 396 -12.37 -16.92 -6.72
CA ASN A 396 -13.46 -16.28 -7.46
C ASN A 396 -13.86 -14.97 -6.79
N ILE A 397 -14.25 -14.00 -7.60
CA ILE A 397 -14.74 -12.70 -7.14
C ILE A 397 -16.17 -12.87 -6.64
N VAL A 398 -16.44 -12.47 -5.41
CA VAL A 398 -17.81 -12.43 -4.86
C VAL A 398 -18.31 -10.98 -4.83
N GLU A 399 -19.62 -10.78 -4.72
CA GLU A 399 -20.20 -9.43 -4.75
C GLU A 399 -19.84 -8.59 -3.51
N GLU A 400 -19.57 -9.24 -2.38
CA GLU A 400 -19.23 -8.56 -1.13
C GLU A 400 -17.92 -7.76 -1.25
N PRO A 401 -17.87 -6.53 -0.73
CA PRO A 401 -16.61 -5.79 -0.60
C PRO A 401 -15.67 -6.45 0.40
N GLU A 402 -14.36 -6.33 0.14
CA GLU A 402 -13.33 -6.63 1.14
C GLU A 402 -13.38 -5.56 2.24
N LYS A 403 -13.65 -5.98 3.50
CA LYS A 403 -13.80 -5.06 4.63
C LYS A 403 -12.45 -4.63 5.22
N GLY A 404 -12.37 -3.40 5.73
CA GLY A 404 -11.32 -3.00 6.68
C GLY A 404 -10.66 -1.65 6.44
N PHE A 405 -10.85 -1.03 5.27
CA PHE A 405 -10.36 0.32 4.99
C PHE A 405 -11.36 1.08 4.12
N ASP A 406 -12.54 1.29 4.69
CA ASP A 406 -13.74 1.76 4.00
C ASP A 406 -14.56 2.79 4.81
N HIS A 407 -14.01 3.39 5.85
CA HIS A 407 -14.71 4.27 6.79
C HIS A 407 -15.32 5.51 6.13
N SER A 408 -14.54 6.23 5.33
CA SER A 408 -15.02 7.40 4.60
C SER A 408 -16.00 7.00 3.49
N LEU A 409 -15.78 5.85 2.84
CA LEU A 409 -16.69 5.31 1.83
C LEU A 409 -18.02 4.82 2.43
N ASP A 410 -17.99 4.30 3.65
CA ASP A 410 -19.17 3.91 4.41
C ASP A 410 -19.96 5.15 4.82
N ALA A 411 -19.29 6.19 5.34
CA ALA A 411 -19.91 7.49 5.60
C ALA A 411 -20.59 8.07 4.36
N LEU A 412 -19.93 7.99 3.19
CA LEU A 412 -20.49 8.41 1.91
C LEU A 412 -21.70 7.57 1.51
N ARG A 413 -21.60 6.25 1.65
CA ARG A 413 -22.67 5.31 1.35
C ARG A 413 -23.89 5.53 2.24
N TYR A 414 -23.70 5.87 3.51
CA TYR A 414 -24.79 6.21 4.42
C TYR A 414 -25.60 7.40 3.89
N ILE A 415 -24.93 8.46 3.42
CA ILE A 415 -25.57 9.62 2.79
C ILE A 415 -26.32 9.18 1.52
N MET A 416 -25.61 8.54 0.60
CA MET A 416 -26.14 8.18 -0.73
C MET A 416 -27.35 7.25 -0.62
N PHE A 417 -27.30 6.29 0.28
CA PHE A 417 -28.40 5.35 0.49
C PHE A 417 -29.59 6.00 1.23
N THR A 418 -29.34 6.72 2.31
CA THR A 418 -30.40 7.26 3.18
C THR A 418 -31.12 8.44 2.52
N VAL A 419 -30.36 9.39 1.97
CA VAL A 419 -30.89 10.66 1.47
C VAL A 419 -31.33 10.52 0.02
N TYR A 420 -30.49 9.96 -0.83
CA TYR A 420 -30.69 10.01 -2.28
C TYR A 420 -31.36 8.76 -2.86
N TYR A 421 -31.07 7.57 -2.32
CA TYR A 421 -31.70 6.34 -2.78
C TYR A 421 -33.08 6.13 -2.13
N MET A 422 -33.16 6.13 -0.81
CA MET A 422 -34.43 5.93 -0.11
C MET A 422 -35.34 7.16 -0.17
N GLY A 423 -34.80 8.38 -0.13
CA GLY A 423 -35.59 9.60 -0.25
C GLY A 423 -36.28 9.80 -1.61
N THR A 424 -35.89 9.04 -2.64
CA THR A 424 -36.51 9.06 -3.97
C THR A 424 -37.48 7.90 -4.22
N LEU A 425 -37.56 6.92 -3.31
CA LEU A 425 -38.57 5.86 -3.39
C LEU A 425 -39.93 6.43 -2.94
N PRO A 426 -41.01 6.28 -3.74
CA PRO A 426 -42.33 6.66 -3.26
C PRO A 426 -42.66 5.82 -2.03
N TYR A 427 -42.98 6.48 -0.90
CA TYR A 427 -43.46 5.82 0.31
C TYR A 427 -44.70 4.99 -0.03
N ILE A 428 -44.53 3.68 -0.24
CA ILE A 428 -45.65 2.74 -0.19
C ILE A 428 -45.89 2.47 1.29
N TYR A 429 -46.85 3.18 1.86
CA TYR A 429 -47.45 2.82 3.14
C TYR A 429 -48.07 1.43 2.97
N VAL A 430 -47.38 0.39 3.43
CA VAL A 430 -48.03 -0.90 3.69
C VAL A 430 -48.60 -0.75 5.09
N GLY A 431 -49.90 -0.48 5.17
CA GLY A 431 -50.61 -0.42 6.44
C GLY A 431 -50.51 -1.77 7.16
N ASP A 432 -50.35 -1.71 8.48
CA ASP A 432 -50.44 -2.87 9.36
C ASP A 432 -51.85 -3.50 9.24
N GLU A 433 -51.92 -4.78 8.88
CA GLU A 433 -53.05 -5.66 9.18
C GLU A 433 -52.78 -6.49 10.44
#